data_AF-H0C1Y6-F1
#
_entry.id   AF-H0C1Y6-F1
#
_cell.length_a   1.000
_cell.length_b   1.000
_cell.length_c   1.000
_cell.angle_alpha   90.00
_cell.angle_beta   90.00
_cell.angle_gamma   90.00
#
_symmetry.space_group_name_H-M   'P 1'
#
loop_
_entity.id
_entity.type
_entity.pdbx_description
1 polymer ?
#
loop_
_entity_poly.entity_id
_entity_poly.type
_entity_poly.pdbx_seq_one_letter_code
_entity_poly.pdbx_strand_id
1 'polypeptide(L)'
;MSSTFKTMPSRQRGVALFVVIVFVMLSMLLALWASRTSMFNEMVVGNDADYQRAFEAAQALIQDAELDIRGEKPDGSDCRIPVAADCRGGMAVAQIPLEAKEAAALWAELENITTGPRCRNGLCLKRTGRQDFWNNTSDKTDPLVDFTLAEMMVDGIGARYGQYSGAKLSTDANEPGGNPILRDRSRNDLGGWYWIEILPYDPNADKSALIAGGANHLPLRMTPNVVYRITAVAHGRKLRRVGAVDVPVTQAVIQQTYARQKTPD
;
A
#
# COMPACT_ATOMS: atom_id res chain seq x y z
N MET A 1 69.25 -39.25 60.69
CA MET A 1 68.23 -38.47 61.41
C MET A 1 67.21 -37.97 60.39
N SER A 2 66.05 -38.61 60.35
CA SER A 2 64.97 -38.31 59.40
C SER A 2 64.01 -37.31 60.03
N SER A 3 63.84 -36.14 59.41
CA SER A 3 62.83 -35.15 59.83
C SER A 3 61.58 -35.33 58.98
N THR A 4 60.59 -36.01 59.54
CA THR A 4 59.24 -36.13 58.99
C THR A 4 58.49 -34.80 59.16
N PHE A 5 58.24 -34.09 58.06
CA PHE A 5 57.32 -32.95 58.03
C PHE A 5 55.87 -33.45 58.17
N LYS A 6 55.17 -32.94 59.19
CA LYS A 6 53.76 -33.23 59.48
C LYS A 6 52.87 -32.30 58.64
N THR A 7 52.16 -32.84 57.66
CA THR A 7 51.13 -32.11 56.90
C THR A 7 49.88 -31.92 57.75
N MET A 8 49.42 -30.68 57.93
CA MET A 8 48.14 -30.37 58.57
C MET A 8 46.96 -30.61 57.61
N PRO A 9 45.84 -31.21 58.06
CA PRO A 9 44.67 -31.39 57.21
C PRO A 9 43.95 -30.05 57.03
N SER A 10 43.99 -29.54 55.80
CA SER A 10 43.15 -28.43 55.35
C SER A 10 41.68 -28.87 55.39
N ARG A 11 40.87 -28.19 56.22
CA ARG A 11 39.40 -28.31 56.19
C ARG A 11 38.90 -27.61 54.92
N GLN A 12 38.74 -28.33 53.81
CA GLN A 12 38.03 -27.85 52.64
C GLN A 12 36.58 -27.49 53.05
N ARG A 13 36.29 -26.19 53.12
CA ARG A 13 34.92 -25.68 53.26
C ARG A 13 34.29 -25.70 51.87
N GLY A 14 33.14 -26.35 51.72
CA GLY A 14 32.40 -26.52 50.46
C GLY A 14 31.83 -25.24 49.82
N VAL A 15 32.49 -24.09 50.01
CA VAL A 15 32.09 -22.76 49.50
C VAL A 15 32.30 -22.64 48.00
N ALA A 16 33.29 -23.36 47.44
CA ALA A 16 33.60 -23.33 46.00
C ALA A 16 32.40 -23.78 45.13
N LEU A 17 31.68 -24.83 45.55
CA LEU A 17 30.49 -25.31 44.84
C LEU A 17 29.38 -24.25 44.82
N PHE A 18 29.13 -23.60 45.97
CA PHE A 18 28.12 -22.56 46.08
C PHE A 18 28.43 -21.36 45.19
N VAL A 19 29.68 -20.89 45.19
CA VAL A 19 30.12 -19.77 44.35
C VAL A 19 29.96 -20.11 42.87
N VAL A 20 30.36 -21.32 42.45
CA VAL A 20 30.18 -21.78 41.05
C VAL A 20 28.70 -21.82 40.67
N ILE A 21 27.83 -22.37 41.52
CA ILE A 21 26.38 -22.42 41.25
C ILE A 21 25.81 -21.01 41.10
N VAL A 22 26.19 -20.06 41.97
CA VAL A 22 25.73 -18.66 41.86
C VAL A 22 26.18 -18.02 40.55
N PHE A 23 27.45 -18.19 40.15
CA PHE A 23 27.94 -17.66 38.87
C PHE A 23 27.22 -18.29 37.68
N VAL A 24 26.97 -19.60 37.71
CA VAL A 24 26.21 -20.30 36.67
C VAL A 24 24.77 -19.78 36.61
N MET A 25 24.10 -19.62 37.76
CA MET A 25 22.75 -19.08 37.82
C MET A 25 22.67 -17.63 37.30
N LEU A 26 23.61 -16.76 37.69
CA LEU A 26 23.67 -15.38 37.19
C LEU A 26 23.92 -15.34 35.68
N SER A 27 24.80 -16.21 35.16
CA SER A 27 25.07 -16.33 33.73
C SER A 27 23.84 -16.83 32.96
N MET A 28 23.10 -17.79 33.51
CA MET A 28 21.83 -18.26 32.92
C MET A 28 20.77 -17.17 32.91
N LEU A 29 20.64 -16.38 33.97
CA LEU A 29 19.70 -15.25 34.01
C LEU A 29 20.04 -14.19 32.96
N LEU A 30 21.32 -13.87 32.77
CA LEU A 30 21.78 -12.96 31.72
C LEU A 30 21.49 -13.53 30.32
N ALA A 31 21.72 -14.83 30.11
CA ALA A 31 21.43 -15.49 28.84
C ALA A 31 19.93 -15.48 28.50
N LEU A 32 19.07 -15.75 29.50
CA LEU A 32 17.61 -15.68 29.32
C LEU A 32 17.14 -14.25 29.02
N TRP A 33 17.75 -13.25 29.65
CA TRP A 33 17.45 -11.85 29.39
C TRP A 33 17.87 -11.44 27.97
N ALA A 34 19.10 -11.79 27.55
CA ALA A 34 19.58 -11.55 26.19
C ALA A 34 18.70 -12.23 25.12
N SER A 35 18.26 -13.47 25.37
CA SER A 35 17.36 -14.22 24.47
C SER A 35 16.02 -13.50 24.26
N ARG A 36 15.37 -13.04 25.34
CA ARG A 36 14.11 -12.30 25.24
C ARG A 36 14.27 -10.99 24.46
N THR A 37 15.36 -10.26 24.70
CA THR A 37 15.66 -9.02 23.96
C THR A 37 15.89 -9.28 22.47
N SER A 38 16.60 -10.36 22.13
CA SER A 38 16.84 -10.74 20.73
C SER A 38 15.54 -11.07 19.99
N MET A 39 14.63 -11.83 20.62
CA MET A 39 13.34 -12.19 20.03
C MET A 39 12.47 -10.95 19.76
N PHE A 40 12.47 -9.97 20.67
CA PHE A 40 11.74 -8.72 20.47
C PHE A 40 12.31 -7.93 19.29
N ASN A 41 13.63 -7.80 19.21
CA ASN A 41 14.28 -7.10 18.11
C ASN A 41 13.96 -7.74 16.76
N GLU A 42 14.01 -9.07 16.67
CA GLU A 42 13.64 -9.79 15.44
C GLU A 42 12.17 -9.56 15.06
N MET A 43 11.26 -9.54 16.04
CA MET A 43 9.84 -9.27 15.79
C MET A 43 9.61 -7.87 15.22
N VAL A 44 10.27 -6.86 15.78
CA VAL A 44 10.17 -5.46 15.34
C VAL A 44 10.76 -5.30 13.94
N VAL A 45 11.97 -5.83 13.71
CA VAL A 45 12.63 -5.79 12.39
C VAL A 45 11.80 -6.53 11.34
N GLY A 46 11.19 -7.66 11.69
CA GLY A 46 10.31 -8.39 10.79
C GLY A 46 9.05 -7.61 10.39
N ASN A 47 8.47 -6.83 11.30
CA ASN A 47 7.33 -5.96 10.98
C ASN A 47 7.76 -4.78 10.09
N ASP A 48 8.90 -4.15 10.39
CA ASP A 48 9.42 -3.04 9.59
C ASP A 48 9.74 -3.49 8.16
N ALA A 49 10.43 -4.63 8.00
CA ALA A 49 10.73 -5.21 6.70
C ALA A 49 9.46 -5.58 5.91
N ASP A 50 8.40 -6.06 6.57
CA ASP A 50 7.13 -6.37 5.92
C ASP A 50 6.39 -5.08 5.49
N TYR A 51 6.44 -4.03 6.32
CA TYR A 51 5.92 -2.71 5.97
C TYR A 51 6.66 -2.09 4.78
N GLN A 52 8.00 -2.16 4.75
CA GLN A 52 8.79 -1.63 3.63
C GLN A 52 8.43 -2.30 2.30
N ARG A 53 8.26 -3.62 2.28
CA ARG A 53 7.79 -4.35 1.08
C ARG A 53 6.37 -3.95 0.67
N ALA A 54 5.47 -3.74 1.64
CA ALA A 54 4.13 -3.24 1.37
C ALA A 54 4.17 -1.82 0.80
N PHE A 55 5.06 -0.96 1.29
CA PHE A 55 5.26 0.38 0.76
C PHE A 55 5.78 0.34 -0.68
N GLU A 56 6.78 -0.49 -1.00
CA GLU A 56 7.25 -0.71 -2.38
C GLU A 56 6.12 -1.20 -3.30
N ALA A 57 5.28 -2.12 -2.81
CA ALA A 57 4.11 -2.61 -3.54
C ALA A 57 3.08 -1.48 -3.80
N ALA A 58 2.81 -0.63 -2.81
CA ALA A 58 1.94 0.53 -2.96
C ALA A 58 2.51 1.55 -3.94
N GLN A 59 3.83 1.80 -3.95
CA GLN A 59 4.47 2.68 -4.92
C GLN A 59 4.36 2.12 -6.35
N ALA A 60 4.53 0.82 -6.53
CA ALA A 60 4.32 0.18 -7.83
C ALA A 60 2.87 0.31 -8.30
N LEU A 61 1.88 0.26 -7.40
CA LEU A 61 0.48 0.51 -7.72
C LEU A 61 0.21 1.97 -8.12
N ILE A 62 0.86 2.94 -7.47
CA ILE A 62 0.77 4.35 -7.89
C ILE A 62 1.29 4.53 -9.32
N GLN A 63 2.46 3.96 -9.63
CA GLN A 63 3.03 4.02 -10.98
C GLN A 63 2.13 3.33 -12.01
N ASP A 64 1.53 2.20 -11.64
CA ASP A 64 0.58 1.47 -12.49
C ASP A 64 -0.67 2.31 -12.80
N ALA A 65 -1.19 3.01 -11.79
CA ALA A 65 -2.31 3.93 -11.95
C ALA A 65 -1.95 5.17 -12.79
N GLU A 66 -0.72 5.66 -12.73
CA GLU A 66 -0.25 6.72 -13.63
C GLU A 66 -0.20 6.26 -15.08
N LEU A 67 0.29 5.03 -15.33
CA LEU A 67 0.28 4.41 -16.66
C LEU A 67 -1.14 4.26 -17.20
N ASP A 68 -2.08 3.84 -16.36
CA ASP A 68 -3.51 3.79 -16.65
C ASP A 68 -4.06 5.17 -17.06
N ILE A 69 -3.81 6.22 -16.28
CA ILE A 69 -4.22 7.61 -16.61
C ILE A 69 -3.57 8.11 -17.92
N ARG A 70 -2.31 7.75 -18.15
CA ARG A 70 -1.58 8.10 -19.37
C ARG A 70 -2.02 7.27 -20.57
N GLY A 71 -2.75 6.18 -20.37
CA GLY A 71 -3.06 5.23 -21.42
C GLY A 71 -1.79 4.67 -22.06
N GLU A 72 -0.80 4.31 -21.26
CA GLU A 72 0.47 3.72 -21.69
C GLU A 72 0.71 2.39 -20.99
N LYS A 73 1.36 1.45 -21.70
CA LYS A 73 1.82 0.20 -21.10
C LYS A 73 3.20 0.41 -20.46
N PRO A 74 3.67 -0.52 -19.61
CA PRO A 74 5.01 -0.42 -19.02
C PRO A 74 6.16 -0.42 -20.03
N ASP A 75 5.95 -0.92 -21.25
CA ASP A 75 6.92 -0.88 -22.35
C ASP A 75 6.90 0.46 -23.13
N GLY A 76 6.03 1.40 -22.72
CA GLY A 76 5.83 2.69 -23.38
C GLY A 76 4.93 2.64 -24.62
N SER A 77 4.40 1.46 -24.99
CA SER A 77 3.44 1.35 -26.08
C SER A 77 2.06 1.89 -25.67
N ASP A 78 1.28 2.32 -26.66
CA ASP A 78 -0.05 2.89 -26.41
C ASP A 78 -0.99 1.83 -25.83
N CYS A 79 -1.65 2.19 -24.74
CA CYS A 79 -2.63 1.40 -24.00
C CYS A 79 -4.04 1.97 -24.23
N ARG A 80 -4.25 2.78 -25.28
CA ARG A 80 -5.58 3.18 -25.76
C ARG A 80 -6.14 2.28 -26.84
N ILE A 81 -5.31 1.47 -27.47
CA ILE A 81 -5.73 0.56 -28.54
C ILE A 81 -6.36 -0.67 -27.87
N PRO A 82 -7.70 -0.86 -27.99
CA PRO A 82 -8.43 -1.88 -27.24
C PRO A 82 -8.30 -3.22 -27.96
N VAL A 83 -7.14 -3.87 -27.87
CA VAL A 83 -6.90 -5.19 -28.49
C VAL A 83 -6.93 -6.35 -27.48
N ALA A 84 -7.06 -6.07 -26.18
CA ALA A 84 -7.27 -7.06 -25.12
C ALA A 84 -8.10 -6.47 -23.96
N ALA A 85 -8.52 -7.29 -23.00
CA ALA A 85 -9.18 -6.82 -21.78
C ALA A 85 -8.27 -5.96 -20.88
N ASP A 86 -6.95 -6.12 -21.04
CA ASP A 86 -5.93 -5.21 -20.53
C ASP A 86 -6.15 -3.80 -21.13
N CYS A 87 -5.68 -2.72 -20.51
CA CYS A 87 -5.75 -1.39 -21.11
C CYS A 87 -7.18 -0.78 -21.24
N ARG A 88 -8.08 -1.05 -20.28
CA ARG A 88 -9.49 -0.61 -20.31
C ARG A 88 -10.24 -0.95 -21.61
N GLY A 89 -9.82 -1.98 -22.35
CA GLY A 89 -10.28 -2.28 -23.72
C GLY A 89 -11.69 -2.87 -23.89
N GLY A 90 -12.62 -2.64 -22.95
CA GLY A 90 -13.98 -3.19 -22.99
C GLY A 90 -15.06 -2.10 -23.05
N MET A 91 -16.12 -2.31 -23.84
CA MET A 91 -17.22 -1.33 -24.00
C MET A 91 -17.95 -0.97 -22.70
N ALA A 92 -17.85 -1.81 -21.65
CA ALA A 92 -18.51 -1.62 -20.35
C ALA A 92 -17.53 -1.20 -19.23
N VAL A 93 -16.28 -0.88 -19.58
CA VAL A 93 -15.24 -0.43 -18.65
C VAL A 93 -15.16 1.09 -18.69
N ALA A 94 -15.26 1.73 -17.52
CA ALA A 94 -15.12 3.18 -17.42
C ALA A 94 -13.76 3.66 -17.96
N GLN A 95 -13.76 4.72 -18.76
CA GLN A 95 -12.58 5.25 -19.45
C GLN A 95 -12.01 6.48 -18.74
N ILE A 96 -10.71 6.72 -18.89
CA ILE A 96 -10.07 7.97 -18.46
C ILE A 96 -10.53 9.09 -19.41
N PRO A 97 -11.12 10.18 -18.90
CA PRO A 97 -11.62 11.24 -19.76
C PRO A 97 -10.47 12.01 -20.41
N LEU A 98 -10.49 12.11 -21.74
CA LEU A 98 -9.56 12.88 -22.56
C LEU A 98 -10.14 14.24 -22.95
N GLU A 99 -11.47 14.38 -22.85
CA GLU A 99 -12.19 15.62 -23.14
C GLU A 99 -13.19 16.00 -22.04
N ALA A 100 -13.63 17.26 -22.03
CA ALA A 100 -14.55 17.78 -21.02
C ALA A 100 -15.93 17.09 -21.06
N LYS A 101 -16.40 16.73 -22.26
CA LYS A 101 -17.67 16.00 -22.43
C LYS A 101 -17.60 14.59 -21.84
N GLU A 102 -16.47 13.92 -22.01
CA GLU A 102 -16.23 12.58 -21.44
C GLU A 102 -16.14 12.64 -19.92
N ALA A 103 -15.46 13.65 -19.37
CA ALA A 103 -15.41 13.86 -17.93
C ALA A 103 -16.82 14.07 -17.34
N ALA A 104 -17.64 14.92 -17.98
CA ALA A 104 -19.01 15.14 -17.56
C ALA A 104 -19.88 13.88 -17.62
N ALA A 105 -19.74 13.08 -18.68
CA ALA A 105 -20.46 11.82 -18.81
C ALA A 105 -20.06 10.80 -17.73
N LEU A 106 -18.76 10.68 -17.46
CA LEU A 106 -18.25 9.79 -16.41
C LEU A 106 -18.72 10.22 -15.02
N TRP A 107 -18.71 11.52 -14.71
CA TRP A 107 -19.22 12.01 -13.44
C TRP A 107 -20.71 11.70 -13.27
N ALA A 108 -21.52 11.93 -14.30
CA ALA A 108 -22.95 11.60 -14.27
C ALA A 108 -23.18 10.09 -14.07
N GLU A 109 -22.37 9.23 -14.70
CA GLU A 109 -22.44 7.78 -14.48
C GLU A 109 -22.13 7.41 -13.03
N LEU A 110 -21.05 7.95 -12.46
CA LEU A 110 -20.67 7.67 -11.08
C LEU A 110 -21.65 8.27 -10.05
N GLU A 111 -22.30 9.40 -10.38
CA GLU A 111 -23.34 10.02 -9.54
C GLU A 111 -24.63 9.20 -9.49
N ASN A 112 -24.91 8.41 -10.54
CA ASN A 112 -26.04 7.47 -10.56
C ASN A 112 -25.84 6.26 -9.64
N ILE A 113 -24.63 6.05 -9.10
CA ILE A 113 -24.37 5.00 -8.11
C ILE A 113 -24.94 5.46 -6.76
N THR A 114 -26.03 4.82 -6.34
CA THR A 114 -26.77 5.15 -5.11
C THR A 114 -26.51 4.19 -3.96
N THR A 115 -25.71 3.14 -4.17
CA THR A 115 -25.34 2.15 -3.15
C THR A 115 -23.84 1.89 -3.17
N GLY A 116 -23.18 2.10 -2.03
CA GLY A 116 -21.74 1.90 -1.88
C GLY A 116 -20.89 3.04 -2.46
N PRO A 117 -19.57 2.83 -2.59
CA PRO A 117 -18.67 3.85 -3.11
C PRO A 117 -19.03 4.24 -4.54
N ARG A 118 -19.02 5.55 -4.84
CA ARG A 118 -19.25 6.11 -6.19
C ARG A 118 -18.02 5.91 -7.08
N CYS A 119 -17.74 4.64 -7.34
CA CYS A 119 -16.56 4.15 -8.02
C CYS A 119 -16.94 3.06 -9.00
N ARG A 120 -16.27 3.05 -10.15
CA ARG A 120 -16.44 2.07 -11.22
C ARG A 120 -15.11 1.82 -11.89
N ASN A 121 -14.70 0.56 -11.95
CA ASN A 121 -13.46 0.11 -12.61
C ASN A 121 -12.22 0.90 -12.17
N GLY A 122 -12.06 1.11 -10.85
CA GLY A 122 -10.95 1.87 -10.29
C GLY A 122 -11.05 3.39 -10.45
N LEU A 123 -12.11 3.92 -11.06
CA LEU A 123 -12.35 5.36 -11.21
C LEU A 123 -13.44 5.81 -10.24
N CYS A 124 -13.20 6.88 -9.51
CA CYS A 124 -14.07 7.34 -8.43
C CYS A 124 -14.39 8.83 -8.55
N LEU A 125 -15.54 9.23 -8.00
CA LEU A 125 -15.80 10.63 -7.70
C LEU A 125 -14.93 11.12 -6.54
N LYS A 126 -14.79 12.44 -6.47
CA LYS A 126 -14.23 13.10 -5.30
C LYS A 126 -15.00 12.70 -4.05
N ARG A 127 -14.31 12.10 -3.09
CA ARG A 127 -14.85 11.86 -1.74
C ARG A 127 -15.12 13.18 -1.02
N THR A 128 -16.33 13.32 -0.49
CA THR A 128 -16.77 14.44 0.36
C THR A 128 -16.74 14.11 1.85
N GLY A 129 -16.66 12.82 2.20
CA GLY A 129 -16.63 12.32 3.57
C GLY A 129 -15.25 12.27 4.17
N ARG A 130 -15.06 11.30 5.07
CA ARG A 130 -13.79 11.05 5.75
C ARG A 130 -12.63 10.88 4.77
N GLN A 131 -11.60 11.70 4.93
CA GLN A 131 -10.40 11.58 4.10
C GLN A 131 -9.52 10.40 4.54
N ASP A 132 -9.62 9.97 5.81
CA ASP A 132 -8.88 8.88 6.46
C ASP A 132 -9.59 7.52 6.44
N PHE A 133 -10.50 7.30 5.48
CA PHE A 133 -11.40 6.14 5.43
C PHE A 133 -10.71 4.76 5.46
N TRP A 134 -9.40 4.67 5.20
CA TRP A 134 -8.64 3.43 5.39
C TRP A 134 -8.60 2.96 6.86
N ASN A 135 -8.90 3.85 7.81
CA ASN A 135 -9.09 3.52 9.22
C ASN A 135 -10.56 3.23 9.58
N ASN A 136 -11.49 3.37 8.62
CA ASN A 136 -12.90 3.15 8.86
C ASN A 136 -13.26 1.67 8.66
N THR A 137 -13.66 1.02 9.74
CA THR A 137 -14.01 -0.41 9.77
C THR A 137 -15.51 -0.68 9.80
N SER A 138 -16.34 0.32 10.14
CA SER A 138 -17.78 0.09 10.32
C SER A 138 -18.68 1.33 10.23
N ASP A 139 -18.11 2.54 10.25
CA ASP A 139 -18.90 3.77 10.20
C ASP A 139 -19.45 3.99 8.79
N LYS A 140 -20.78 4.06 8.69
CA LYS A 140 -21.53 4.29 7.45
C LYS A 140 -22.65 5.28 7.71
N THR A 141 -22.38 6.30 8.53
CA THR A 141 -23.38 7.29 8.95
C THR A 141 -24.09 7.91 7.75
N ASP A 142 -23.36 8.17 6.66
CA ASP A 142 -23.94 8.40 5.33
C ASP A 142 -23.42 7.35 4.33
N PRO A 143 -24.25 6.42 3.82
CA PRO A 143 -23.80 5.30 2.97
C PRO A 143 -23.32 5.72 1.58
N LEU A 144 -23.51 6.98 1.18
CA LEU A 144 -23.00 7.54 -0.08
C LEU A 144 -21.66 8.28 0.10
N VAL A 145 -21.34 8.64 1.34
CA VAL A 145 -20.23 9.53 1.68
C VAL A 145 -19.18 8.80 2.52
N ASP A 146 -19.63 7.91 3.40
CA ASP A 146 -18.83 7.09 4.30
C ASP A 146 -18.90 5.63 3.90
N PHE A 147 -17.76 5.11 3.47
CA PHE A 147 -17.57 3.70 3.15
C PHE A 147 -16.27 3.21 3.78
N THR A 148 -16.21 1.89 3.96
CA THR A 148 -15.07 1.20 4.55
C THR A 148 -14.00 0.91 3.50
N LEU A 149 -12.77 0.68 3.95
CA LEU A 149 -11.70 0.23 3.06
C LEU A 149 -12.05 -1.09 2.33
N ALA A 150 -12.75 -2.00 3.02
CA ALA A 150 -13.17 -3.27 2.46
C ALA A 150 -14.10 -3.11 1.25
N GLU A 151 -14.96 -2.08 1.24
CA GLU A 151 -15.84 -1.77 0.11
C GLU A 151 -15.08 -1.20 -1.08
N MET A 152 -13.92 -0.57 -0.85
CA MET A 152 -13.05 -0.09 -1.92
C MET A 152 -12.18 -1.20 -2.53
N MET A 153 -11.88 -2.23 -1.74
CA MET A 153 -11.06 -3.38 -2.13
C MET A 153 -11.91 -4.50 -2.74
N VAL A 154 -12.78 -4.16 -3.68
CA VAL A 154 -13.64 -5.10 -4.39
C VAL A 154 -13.44 -4.96 -5.89
N ASP A 155 -13.47 -6.07 -6.60
CA ASP A 155 -13.40 -6.08 -8.06
C ASP A 155 -14.51 -5.21 -8.65
N GLY A 156 -14.12 -4.34 -9.58
CA GLY A 156 -15.04 -3.38 -10.21
C GLY A 156 -15.23 -2.08 -9.43
N ILE A 157 -14.77 -1.99 -8.18
CA ILE A 157 -14.66 -0.74 -7.42
C ILE A 157 -13.20 -0.28 -7.44
N GLY A 158 -12.32 -1.06 -6.83
CA GLY A 158 -10.87 -0.88 -6.89
C GLY A 158 -10.27 -1.59 -8.11
N ALA A 159 -9.01 -1.27 -8.39
CA ALA A 159 -8.20 -1.88 -9.43
C ALA A 159 -7.00 -2.60 -8.82
N ARG A 160 -6.58 -3.71 -9.42
CA ARG A 160 -5.35 -4.42 -9.06
C ARG A 160 -4.22 -4.08 -10.01
N TYR A 161 -2.98 -4.29 -9.57
CA TYR A 161 -1.78 -4.06 -10.38
C TYR A 161 -1.91 -4.69 -11.78
N GLY A 162 -1.66 -3.90 -12.81
CA GLY A 162 -1.70 -4.32 -14.20
C GLY A 162 -3.09 -4.42 -14.83
N GLN A 163 -4.16 -4.27 -14.07
CA GLN A 163 -5.52 -4.49 -14.56
C GLN A 163 -5.90 -3.53 -15.70
N TYR A 164 -5.47 -2.27 -15.61
CA TYR A 164 -5.80 -1.25 -16.60
C TYR A 164 -4.58 -0.65 -17.31
N SER A 165 -3.35 -0.97 -16.89
CA SER A 165 -2.11 -0.61 -17.60
C SER A 165 -1.59 -1.74 -18.49
N GLY A 166 -2.08 -2.98 -18.31
CA GLY A 166 -1.55 -4.17 -18.95
C GLY A 166 -0.24 -4.68 -18.35
N ALA A 167 0.23 -4.13 -17.22
CA ALA A 167 1.41 -4.65 -16.53
C ALA A 167 1.22 -6.12 -16.13
N LYS A 168 2.26 -6.94 -16.33
CA LYS A 168 2.21 -8.37 -16.05
C LYS A 168 3.15 -8.72 -14.90
N LEU A 169 2.63 -9.54 -13.99
CA LEU A 169 3.44 -10.27 -13.02
C LEU A 169 3.82 -11.62 -13.63
N SER A 170 4.94 -12.21 -13.22
CA SER A 170 5.30 -13.54 -13.72
C SER A 170 4.22 -14.55 -13.35
N THR A 171 3.76 -15.26 -14.36
CA THR A 171 2.84 -16.39 -14.24
C THR A 171 3.57 -17.71 -13.98
N ASP A 172 4.90 -17.73 -14.06
CA ASP A 172 5.69 -18.90 -13.72
C ASP A 172 5.69 -19.11 -12.19
N ALA A 173 5.29 -20.32 -11.79
CA ALA A 173 5.30 -20.72 -10.39
C ALA A 173 6.73 -21.02 -9.88
N ASN A 174 7.63 -21.41 -10.78
CA ASN A 174 9.03 -21.75 -10.47
C ASN A 174 9.94 -20.53 -10.53
N GLU A 175 9.59 -19.52 -11.34
CA GLU A 175 10.27 -18.22 -11.39
C GLU A 175 9.28 -17.08 -11.17
N PRO A 176 8.83 -16.89 -9.91
CA PRO A 176 7.88 -15.85 -9.56
C PRO A 176 8.53 -14.46 -9.64
N GLY A 177 8.62 -13.89 -10.83
CA GLY A 177 8.96 -12.49 -11.07
C GLY A 177 7.87 -11.50 -10.63
N GLY A 178 8.30 -10.38 -10.05
CA GLY A 178 7.43 -9.30 -9.57
C GLY A 178 7.23 -9.30 -8.05
N ASN A 179 6.64 -8.23 -7.53
CA ASN A 179 6.44 -8.07 -6.08
C ASN A 179 5.45 -9.14 -5.55
N PRO A 180 5.84 -9.95 -4.54
CA PRO A 180 5.01 -11.05 -4.05
C PRO A 180 3.71 -10.60 -3.38
N ILE A 181 3.62 -9.37 -2.87
CA ILE A 181 2.37 -8.81 -2.32
C ILE A 181 1.38 -8.59 -3.47
N LEU A 182 1.81 -7.98 -4.57
CA LEU A 182 0.93 -7.69 -5.71
C LEU A 182 0.42 -8.94 -6.43
N ARG A 183 1.13 -10.08 -6.26
CA ARG A 183 0.72 -11.38 -6.78
C ARG A 183 -0.40 -12.02 -5.96
N ASP A 184 -0.51 -11.70 -4.68
CA ASP A 184 -1.57 -12.27 -3.84
C ASP A 184 -2.92 -11.63 -4.17
N ARG A 185 -3.77 -12.41 -4.84
CA ARG A 185 -5.15 -12.04 -5.17
C ARG A 185 -6.15 -13.01 -4.55
N SER A 186 -5.71 -13.83 -3.59
CA SER A 186 -6.52 -14.89 -3.01
C SER A 186 -7.71 -14.37 -2.21
N ARG A 187 -7.59 -13.15 -1.66
CA ARG A 187 -8.61 -12.45 -0.89
C ARG A 187 -8.59 -10.95 -1.21
N ASN A 188 -9.68 -10.27 -0.87
CA ASN A 188 -9.82 -8.82 -1.04
C ASN A 188 -8.97 -8.03 -0.05
N ASP A 189 -8.79 -8.54 1.16
CA ASP A 189 -7.98 -7.93 2.21
C ASP A 189 -6.50 -8.39 2.19
N LEU A 190 -6.07 -8.96 1.06
CA LEU A 190 -4.67 -9.32 0.78
C LEU A 190 -4.20 -8.70 -0.53
N GLY A 191 -2.88 -8.61 -0.65
CA GLY A 191 -2.21 -8.01 -1.79
C GLY A 191 -2.35 -6.49 -1.81
N GLY A 192 -2.61 -5.93 -2.99
CA GLY A 192 -2.79 -4.48 -3.10
C GLY A 192 -3.82 -4.05 -4.15
N TRP A 193 -4.27 -2.81 -3.96
CA TRP A 193 -5.35 -2.16 -4.68
C TRP A 193 -5.02 -0.70 -4.94
N TYR A 194 -5.54 -0.15 -6.02
CA TYR A 194 -5.57 1.29 -6.25
C TYR A 194 -6.93 1.75 -6.75
N TRP A 195 -7.19 3.04 -6.61
CA TRP A 195 -8.28 3.74 -7.27
C TRP A 195 -7.88 5.18 -7.54
N ILE A 196 -8.56 5.78 -8.51
CA ILE A 196 -8.26 7.08 -9.09
C ILE A 196 -9.50 7.93 -8.92
N GLU A 197 -9.43 8.95 -8.07
CA GLU A 197 -10.47 9.97 -7.98
C GLU A 197 -10.27 11.02 -9.05
N ILE A 198 -11.32 11.34 -9.80
CA ILE A 198 -11.27 12.30 -10.89
C ILE A 198 -11.86 13.62 -10.38
N LEU A 199 -10.98 14.57 -10.06
CA LEU A 199 -11.32 15.82 -9.41
C LEU A 199 -11.51 16.91 -10.47
N PRO A 200 -12.69 17.52 -10.59
CA PRO A 200 -12.83 18.72 -11.41
C PRO A 200 -11.97 19.84 -10.84
N TYR A 201 -11.26 20.54 -11.72
CA TYR A 201 -10.44 21.69 -11.39
C TYR A 201 -11.08 22.95 -11.99
N ASP A 202 -11.24 24.00 -11.19
CA ASP A 202 -11.73 25.29 -11.67
C ASP A 202 -10.55 26.09 -12.25
N PRO A 203 -10.51 26.34 -13.57
CA PRO A 203 -9.44 27.12 -14.20
C PRO A 203 -9.41 28.59 -13.75
N ASN A 204 -10.44 29.07 -13.05
CA ASN A 204 -10.46 30.40 -12.45
C ASN A 204 -9.93 30.42 -11.01
N ALA A 205 -9.62 29.27 -10.40
CA ALA A 205 -8.98 29.23 -9.07
C ALA A 205 -7.62 29.95 -9.06
N ASP A 206 -6.91 29.95 -10.19
CA ASP A 206 -5.66 30.69 -10.40
C ASP A 206 -5.86 32.22 -10.45
N LYS A 207 -7.07 32.72 -10.71
CA LYS A 207 -7.36 34.15 -10.74
C LYS A 207 -7.59 34.75 -9.35
N SER A 208 -7.66 33.92 -8.30
CA SER A 208 -7.80 34.39 -6.91
C SER A 208 -6.49 34.93 -6.33
N ALA A 209 -5.35 34.67 -6.96
CA ALA A 209 -4.07 35.31 -6.65
C ALA A 209 -3.34 35.68 -7.95
N LEU A 210 -3.36 36.96 -8.32
CA LEU A 210 -2.61 37.54 -9.44
C LEU A 210 -1.10 37.30 -9.24
N ILE A 211 -0.54 36.22 -9.81
CA ILE A 211 0.88 35.92 -9.65
C ILE A 211 1.71 36.73 -10.66
N ALA A 212 2.54 37.64 -10.14
CA ALA A 212 3.63 38.26 -10.88
C ALA A 212 4.77 37.24 -11.10
N GLY A 213 5.23 37.04 -12.34
CA GLY A 213 6.34 36.13 -12.65
C GLY A 213 6.05 34.97 -13.62
N GLY A 214 5.02 35.09 -14.47
CA GLY A 214 4.52 34.06 -15.42
C GLY A 214 5.54 33.19 -16.18
N ALA A 215 6.76 33.67 -16.41
CA ALA A 215 7.82 32.92 -17.09
C ALA A 215 8.45 31.79 -16.25
N ASN A 216 8.28 31.79 -14.92
CA ASN A 216 8.84 30.80 -14.01
C ASN A 216 7.81 29.77 -13.49
N HIS A 217 6.56 29.83 -13.98
CA HIS A 217 5.51 28.90 -13.58
C HIS A 217 5.37 27.78 -14.62
N LEU A 218 5.24 26.55 -14.14
CA LEU A 218 4.91 25.41 -14.99
C LEU A 218 3.46 25.60 -15.51
N PRO A 219 3.24 25.76 -16.83
CA PRO A 219 1.90 25.92 -17.36
C PRO A 219 1.13 24.60 -17.22
N LEU A 220 0.11 24.58 -16.36
CA LEU A 220 -0.79 23.43 -16.24
C LEU A 220 -1.74 23.39 -17.44
N ARG A 221 -1.29 22.79 -18.55
CA ARG A 221 -2.14 22.50 -19.72
C ARG A 221 -2.99 21.26 -19.45
N MET A 222 -4.00 21.44 -18.59
CA MET A 222 -4.97 20.39 -18.26
C MET A 222 -6.09 20.41 -19.29
N THR A 223 -6.26 19.32 -20.03
CA THR A 223 -7.41 19.11 -20.90
C THR A 223 -7.86 17.66 -20.72
N PRO A 224 -9.05 17.42 -20.14
CA PRO A 224 -9.94 18.39 -19.50
C PRO A 224 -9.33 18.99 -18.22
N ASN A 225 -9.97 20.00 -17.62
CA ASN A 225 -9.56 20.57 -16.33
C ASN A 225 -9.83 19.58 -15.19
N VAL A 226 -9.05 18.51 -15.14
CA VAL A 226 -9.17 17.45 -14.15
C VAL A 226 -7.82 17.17 -13.53
N VAL A 227 -7.83 16.93 -12.23
CA VAL A 227 -6.70 16.45 -11.47
C VAL A 227 -7.07 15.09 -10.92
N TYR A 228 -6.15 14.15 -10.96
CA TYR A 228 -6.37 12.80 -10.48
C TYR A 228 -5.80 12.67 -9.07
N ARG A 229 -6.54 12.06 -8.15
CA ARG A 229 -6.01 11.65 -6.86
C ARG A 229 -5.98 10.13 -6.80
N ILE A 230 -4.78 9.60 -6.87
CA ILE A 230 -4.52 8.17 -6.82
C ILE A 230 -4.35 7.80 -5.36
N THR A 231 -5.10 6.81 -4.88
CA THR A 231 -4.83 6.16 -3.60
C THR A 231 -4.49 4.71 -3.86
N ALA A 232 -3.36 4.26 -3.33
CA ALA A 232 -2.93 2.87 -3.37
C ALA A 232 -2.80 2.32 -1.95
N VAL A 233 -3.23 1.06 -1.79
CA VAL A 233 -3.12 0.31 -0.54
C VAL A 233 -2.47 -1.02 -0.83
N ALA A 234 -1.52 -1.41 0.01
CA ALA A 234 -0.92 -2.73 -0.03
C ALA A 234 -0.79 -3.31 1.37
N HIS A 235 -1.12 -4.59 1.51
CA HIS A 235 -1.04 -5.35 2.74
C HIS A 235 0.24 -6.17 2.79
N GLY A 236 0.94 -6.11 3.93
CA GLY A 236 2.08 -6.97 4.18
C GLY A 236 1.69 -8.46 4.21
N ARG A 237 2.68 -9.34 4.07
CA ARG A 237 2.42 -10.80 4.04
C ARG A 237 2.37 -11.41 5.43
N LYS A 238 2.86 -10.71 6.45
CA LYS A 238 2.79 -11.21 7.82
C LYS A 238 1.35 -11.15 8.29
N LEU A 239 0.80 -12.30 8.65
CA LEU A 239 -0.55 -12.42 9.16
C LEU A 239 -0.54 -12.60 10.67
N ARG A 240 -1.57 -12.08 11.33
CA ARG A 240 -1.88 -12.36 12.73
C ARG A 240 -3.32 -12.83 12.80
N ARG A 241 -3.56 -13.82 13.66
CA ARG A 241 -4.89 -14.32 13.91
C ARG A 241 -5.65 -13.42 14.89
N VAL A 242 -6.82 -12.94 14.48
CA VAL A 242 -7.76 -12.18 15.29
C VAL A 242 -9.08 -12.94 15.32
N GLY A 243 -9.38 -13.60 16.44
CA GLY A 243 -10.49 -14.55 16.52
C GLY A 243 -10.27 -15.74 15.59
N ALA A 244 -11.19 -15.93 14.63
CA ALA A 244 -11.12 -16.99 13.63
C ALA A 244 -10.53 -16.55 12.28
N VAL A 245 -10.13 -15.28 12.13
CA VAL A 245 -9.72 -14.68 10.85
C VAL A 245 -8.24 -14.27 10.91
N ASP A 246 -7.49 -14.57 9.86
CA ASP A 246 -6.12 -14.10 9.70
C ASP A 246 -6.13 -12.75 8.96
N VAL A 247 -5.53 -11.73 9.58
CA VAL A 247 -5.46 -10.36 9.07
C VAL A 247 -4.00 -9.92 8.89
N PRO A 248 -3.70 -9.08 7.90
CA PRO A 248 -2.37 -8.48 7.74
C PRO A 248 -1.94 -7.72 8.98
N VAL A 249 -0.66 -7.85 9.35
CA VAL A 249 -0.05 -7.11 10.46
C VAL A 249 0.29 -5.68 10.02
N THR A 250 0.76 -5.52 8.79
CA THR A 250 1.14 -4.21 8.23
C THR A 250 0.31 -3.87 7.01
N GLN A 251 0.15 -2.56 6.82
CA GLN A 251 -0.53 -1.98 5.65
C GLN A 251 0.17 -0.68 5.31
N ALA A 252 0.45 -0.47 4.03
CA ALA A 252 0.90 0.79 3.49
C ALA A 252 -0.24 1.44 2.71
N VAL A 253 -0.47 2.73 2.95
CA VAL A 253 -1.43 3.56 2.20
C VAL A 253 -0.66 4.75 1.67
N ILE A 254 -0.69 4.94 0.36
CA ILE A 254 -0.05 6.06 -0.32
C ILE A 254 -1.11 6.81 -1.12
N GLN A 255 -1.08 8.13 -1.03
CA GLN A 255 -1.95 8.99 -1.82
C GLN A 255 -1.09 9.97 -2.60
N GLN A 256 -1.36 10.09 -3.90
CA GLN A 256 -0.68 11.01 -4.79
C GLN A 256 -1.70 11.81 -5.60
N THR A 257 -1.42 13.10 -5.77
CA THR A 257 -2.13 13.96 -6.71
C THR A 257 -1.35 14.01 -8.01
N TYR A 258 -1.99 13.63 -9.12
CA TYR A 258 -1.40 13.56 -10.45
C TYR A 258 -2.18 14.46 -11.41
N ALA A 259 -1.49 15.42 -12.03
CA ALA A 259 -2.06 16.29 -13.04
C ALA A 259 -1.41 15.97 -14.39
N ARG A 260 -2.20 15.46 -15.34
CA ARG A 260 -1.71 15.13 -16.67
C ARG A 260 -1.57 16.40 -17.49
N GLN A 261 -0.38 16.62 -18.05
CA GLN A 261 -0.17 17.65 -19.06
C GLN A 261 -0.42 17.04 -20.44
N LYS A 262 -1.28 17.68 -21.23
CA LYS A 262 -1.40 17.34 -22.66
C LYS A 262 -0.36 18.18 -23.43
N THR A 263 0.46 17.54 -24.24
CA THR A 263 1.30 18.24 -25.22
C THR A 263 0.39 18.99 -26.21
N PRO A 264 0.75 20.22 -26.63
CA PRO A 264 0.01 20.89 -27.69
C PRO A 264 -0.02 20.03 -28.95
N ASP A 265 -1.20 19.90 -29.54
CA ASP A 265 -1.37 19.38 -30.90
C ASP A 265 -0.74 20.36 -31.91
#